data_AF-A0A2P8A2W7-F1
#
_entry.id   AF-A0A2P8A2W7-F1
#
_cell.length_a   1.000
_cell.length_b   1.000
_cell.length_c   1.000
_cell.angle_alpha   90.00
_cell.angle_beta   90.00
_cell.angle_gamma   90.00
#
_symmetry.space_group_name_H-M   'P 1'
#
loop_
_entity.id
_entity.type
_entity.pdbx_description
1 polymer ?
#
loop_
_entity_poly.entity_id
_entity_poly.type
_entity_poly.pdbx_seq_one_letter_code
_entity_poly.pdbx_strand_id
1 'polypeptide(L)'
;MFLYLCVRKGYIEESLLVIRGLGVQTSTSSPTYLSTASTRFIPTSSIQDIFLHEAFKGFEVKFYLSIVVENEEDLVVVFPKTFPKRQLLEEVWRGSKACLYEPK
;
A
#
# COMPACT_ATOMS: atom_id res chain seq x y z
N MET A 1 13.18 -29.75 -3.05
CA MET A 1 11.81 -29.70 -2.47
C MET A 1 11.82 -29.20 -1.02
N PHE A 2 12.51 -29.86 -0.09
CA PHE A 2 12.53 -29.49 1.34
C PHE A 2 13.07 -28.08 1.65
N LEU A 3 14.17 -27.66 1.01
CA LEU A 3 14.74 -26.32 1.23
C LEU A 3 13.77 -25.19 0.87
N TYR A 4 12.96 -25.36 -0.18
CA TYR A 4 11.97 -24.36 -0.60
C TYR A 4 10.85 -24.18 0.43
N LEU A 5 10.46 -25.26 1.14
CA LEU A 5 9.48 -25.19 2.21
C LEU A 5 10.04 -24.47 3.44
N CYS A 6 11.31 -24.69 3.80
CA CYS A 6 11.94 -24.06 4.96
C CYS A 6 12.12 -22.53 4.81
N VAL A 7 12.27 -22.03 3.59
CA VAL A 7 12.54 -20.60 3.33
C VAL A 7 11.26 -19.82 3.00
N ARG A 8 10.12 -20.50 2.87
CA ARG A 8 8.83 -19.82 2.65
C ARG A 8 8.39 -19.08 3.91
N LYS A 9 8.15 -17.79 3.77
CA LYS A 9 7.52 -16.96 4.79
C LYS A 9 6.01 -17.17 4.67
N GLY A 10 5.39 -17.74 5.71
CA GLY A 10 3.96 -18.08 5.71
C GLY A 10 3.00 -16.89 5.79
N TYR A 11 3.53 -15.67 5.77
CA TYR A 11 2.79 -14.42 5.87
C TYR A 11 3.38 -13.36 4.93
N ILE A 12 2.52 -12.47 4.46
CA ILE A 12 2.88 -11.33 3.64
C ILE A 12 2.63 -10.09 4.49
N GLU A 13 3.61 -9.20 4.55
CA GLU A 13 3.48 -7.92 5.23
C GLU A 13 3.47 -6.81 4.20
N GLU A 14 2.55 -5.88 4.35
CA GLU A 14 2.47 -4.67 3.54
C GLU A 14 2.35 -3.49 4.49
N SER A 15 3.10 -2.42 4.21
CA SER A 15 3.11 -1.23 5.04
C SER A 15 3.07 0.04 4.21
N LEU A 16 2.40 1.04 4.77
CA LEU A 16 2.31 2.40 4.26
C LEU A 16 2.97 3.32 5.29
N LEU A 17 4.01 4.02 4.87
CA LEU A 17 4.66 5.05 5.66
C LEU A 17 4.38 6.41 5.03
N VAL A 18 3.80 7.33 5.79
CA VAL A 18 3.52 8.69 5.34
C VAL A 18 4.43 9.64 6.09
N ILE A 19 5.23 10.41 5.35
CA ILE A 19 6.17 11.39 5.90
C ILE A 19 5.70 12.78 5.44
N ARG A 20 5.19 13.56 6.40
CA ARG A 20 4.71 14.92 6.16
C ARG A 20 5.78 15.77 5.47
N GLY A 21 5.41 16.39 4.35
CA GLY A 21 6.29 17.26 3.57
C GLY A 21 7.33 16.53 2.70
N LEU A 22 7.45 15.20 2.79
CA LEU A 22 8.38 14.42 1.96
C LEU A 22 7.62 13.55 0.96
N GLY A 23 6.70 12.71 1.44
CA GLY A 23 5.94 11.82 0.57
C GLY A 23 5.44 10.58 1.28
N VAL A 24 5.14 9.57 0.48
CA VAL A 24 4.57 8.30 0.90
C VAL A 24 5.47 7.17 0.44
N GLN A 25 5.71 6.19 1.31
CA GLN A 25 6.45 4.98 0.98
C GLN A 25 5.55 3.76 1.17
N THR A 26 5.42 2.95 0.11
CA THR A 26 4.74 1.66 0.14
C THR A 26 5.78 0.54 0.16
N SER A 27 5.65 -0.41 1.08
CA SER A 27 6.57 -1.54 1.19
C SER A 27 5.79 -2.85 1.21
N THR A 28 6.22 -3.83 0.42
CA THR A 28 5.64 -5.17 0.37
C THR A 28 6.73 -6.19 0.65
N SER A 29 6.54 -6.98 1.70
CA SER A 29 7.45 -8.04 2.11
C SER A 29 7.42 -9.19 1.10
N SER A 30 8.59 -9.81 0.91
CA SER A 30 8.72 -10.97 0.03
C SER A 30 8.15 -12.23 0.68
N PRO A 31 7.52 -13.13 -0.10
CA PRO A 31 7.01 -14.42 0.40
C PRO A 31 8.10 -15.43 0.80
N THR A 32 9.38 -15.08 0.66
CA THR A 32 10.53 -15.95 0.93
C THR A 32 11.55 -15.20 1.77
N TYR A 33 12.10 -15.82 2.81
CA TYR A 33 13.08 -15.17 3.71
C TYR A 33 14.39 -14.74 3.02
N LEU A 34 14.72 -15.36 1.87
CA LEU A 34 15.91 -15.04 1.08
C LEU A 34 15.70 -13.91 0.06
N SER A 35 14.52 -13.28 0.01
CA SER A 35 14.21 -12.29 -1.01
C SER A 35 13.86 -10.93 -0.40
N THR A 36 14.37 -9.87 -1.02
CA THR A 36 14.23 -8.48 -0.58
C THR A 36 12.78 -8.00 -0.74
N ALA A 37 12.31 -7.22 0.23
CA ALA A 37 11.03 -6.52 0.13
C ALA A 37 11.05 -5.48 -0.99
N SER A 38 9.96 -5.37 -1.75
CA SER A 38 9.80 -4.29 -2.74
C SER A 38 9.36 -3.03 -2.02
N THR A 39 10.13 -1.94 -2.17
CA THR A 39 9.79 -0.63 -1.60
C THR A 39 9.67 0.38 -2.72
N ARG A 40 8.69 1.27 -2.62
CA ARG A 40 8.46 2.34 -3.58
C ARG A 40 8.16 3.62 -2.81
N PHE A 41 8.85 4.68 -3.17
CA PHE A 41 8.67 6.01 -2.60
C PHE A 41 8.02 6.93 -3.63
N ILE A 42 7.05 7.72 -3.19
CA ILE A 42 6.29 8.67 -4.00
C ILE A 42 6.38 10.04 -3.33
N PRO A 43 7.01 11.05 -3.96
CA PRO A 43 7.16 12.36 -3.36
C PRO A 43 5.80 13.08 -3.27
N THR A 44 5.60 13.90 -2.23
CA THR A 44 4.35 14.65 -2.03
C THR A 44 3.98 15.52 -3.23
N SER A 45 4.97 16.10 -3.91
CA SER A 45 4.76 16.94 -5.11
C SER A 45 4.09 16.21 -6.26
N SER A 46 4.18 14.88 -6.31
CA SER A 46 3.60 14.05 -7.36
C SER A 46 2.30 13.38 -6.90
N ILE A 47 1.87 13.55 -5.66
CA ILE A 47 0.63 12.94 -5.17
C ILE A 47 -0.52 13.91 -5.44
N GLN A 48 -1.47 13.50 -6.29
CA GLN A 48 -2.70 14.26 -6.46
C GLN A 48 -3.64 14.02 -5.27
N ASP A 49 -4.02 12.75 -5.07
CA ASP A 49 -4.85 12.34 -3.94
C ASP A 49 -4.73 10.83 -3.65
N ILE A 50 -5.21 10.45 -2.47
CA ILE A 50 -5.36 9.07 -2.01
C ILE A 50 -6.85 8.75 -1.93
N PHE A 51 -7.26 7.69 -2.62
CA PHE A 51 -8.64 7.22 -2.68
C PHE A 51 -8.82 5.86 -2.01
N LEU A 52 -9.96 5.69 -1.36
CA LEU A 52 -10.48 4.40 -0.94
C LEU A 52 -11.50 3.93 -1.98
N HIS A 53 -11.15 2.90 -2.73
CA HIS A 53 -11.99 2.35 -3.79
C HIS A 53 -12.50 0.95 -3.43
N GLU A 54 -13.62 0.58 -4.05
CA GLU A 54 -14.15 -0.78 -4.06
C GLU A 54 -13.90 -1.43 -5.42
N ALA A 55 -13.52 -2.70 -5.41
CA ALA A 55 -13.34 -3.49 -6.63
C ALA A 55 -13.85 -4.91 -6.42
N PHE A 56 -14.24 -5.52 -7.54
CA PHE A 56 -14.57 -6.94 -7.58
C PHE A 56 -13.30 -7.75 -7.82
N LYS A 57 -13.02 -8.69 -6.92
CA LYS A 57 -11.98 -9.70 -7.11
C LYS A 57 -12.67 -11.06 -7.22
N GLY A 58 -12.91 -11.49 -8.46
CA GLY A 58 -13.78 -12.64 -8.73
C GLY A 58 -15.23 -12.29 -8.37
N PHE A 59 -15.80 -12.97 -7.37
CA PHE A 59 -17.16 -12.73 -6.87
C PHE A 59 -17.20 -12.00 -5.51
N GLU A 60 -16.04 -11.60 -4.97
CA GLU A 60 -15.96 -10.88 -3.71
C GLU A 60 -15.72 -9.39 -3.95
N VAL A 61 -16.44 -8.54 -3.21
CA VAL A 61 -16.16 -7.10 -3.12
C VAL A 61 -15.01 -6.88 -2.14
N LYS A 62 -13.93 -6.25 -2.60
CA LYS A 62 -12.79 -5.86 -1.79
C LYS A 62 -12.61 -4.35 -1.83
N PHE A 63 -12.24 -3.78 -0.69
CA PHE A 63 -11.82 -2.39 -0.60
C PHE A 63 -10.30 -2.32 -0.75
N TYR A 64 -9.81 -1.30 -1.43
CA TYR A 64 -8.39 -1.06 -1.60
C TYR A 64 -8.09 0.43 -1.55
N LEU A 65 -6.89 0.75 -1.08
CA LEU A 65 -6.38 2.11 -1.05
C LEU A 65 -5.48 2.32 -2.27
N SER A 66 -5.74 3.38 -3.03
CA SER A 66 -4.97 3.75 -4.21
C SER A 66 -4.49 5.20 -4.15
N ILE A 67 -3.27 5.43 -4.62
CA ILE A 67 -2.67 6.76 -4.74
C ILE A 67 -2.66 7.14 -6.22
N VAL A 68 -3.20 8.31 -6.54
CA VAL A 68 -3.09 8.92 -7.87
C VAL A 68 -1.80 9.72 -7.90
N VAL A 69 -0.92 9.35 -8.83
CA VAL A 69 0.38 9.99 -9.01
C VAL A 69 0.37 10.80 -10.31
N GLU A 70 0.83 12.04 -10.24
CA GLU A 70 1.04 12.87 -11.42
C GLU A 70 2.07 12.23 -12.35
N ASN A 71 1.74 12.19 -13.64
CA ASN A 71 2.58 11.63 -14.71
C ASN A 71 2.69 10.09 -14.71
N GLU A 72 1.80 9.39 -14.01
CA GLU A 72 1.61 7.95 -14.15
C GLU A 72 0.17 7.65 -14.61
N GLU A 73 0.01 6.80 -15.62
CA GLU A 73 -1.32 6.37 -16.08
C GLU A 73 -1.96 5.37 -15.10
N ASP A 74 -1.13 4.59 -14.41
CA ASP A 74 -1.58 3.54 -13.50
C ASP A 74 -1.75 4.05 -12.06
N LEU A 75 -2.83 3.59 -11.42
CA LEU A 75 -3.07 3.82 -10.00
C LEU A 75 -2.12 2.98 -9.15
N VAL A 76 -1.48 3.60 -8.16
CA VAL A 76 -0.64 2.85 -7.22
C VAL A 76 -1.49 2.26 -6.10
N VAL A 77 -1.68 0.95 -6.12
CA VAL A 77 -2.38 0.23 -5.04
C VAL A 77 -1.44 0.03 -3.85
N VAL A 78 -1.85 0.50 -2.67
CA VAL A 78 -1.00 0.50 -1.46
C VAL A 78 -0.83 -0.90 -0.85
N PHE A 79 -1.91 -1.68 -0.81
CA PHE A 79 -1.95 -3.02 -0.22
C PHE A 79 -2.37 -4.06 -1.27
N PRO A 80 -1.52 -4.36 -2.27
CA PRO A 80 -1.91 -5.16 -3.43
C PRO A 80 -2.19 -6.65 -3.12
N LYS A 81 -1.75 -7.18 -1.97
CA LYS A 81 -1.92 -8.61 -1.64
C LYS A 81 -2.82 -8.85 -0.44
N THR A 82 -2.72 -8.02 0.60
CA THR A 82 -3.39 -8.26 1.88
C THR A 82 -4.86 -7.84 1.91
N PHE A 83 -5.26 -6.88 1.07
CA PHE A 83 -6.63 -6.31 1.00
C PHE A 83 -7.32 -6.20 2.39
N PRO A 84 -6.84 -5.29 3.26
CA PRO A 84 -7.37 -5.17 4.62
C PRO A 84 -8.86 -4.82 4.65
N LYS A 85 -9.50 -5.04 5.81
CA LYS A 85 -10.91 -4.67 6.02
C LYS A 85 -11.12 -3.17 5.86
N ARG A 86 -12.30 -2.79 5.38
CA ARG A 86 -12.70 -1.39 5.14
C ARG A 86 -12.44 -0.46 6.32
N GLN A 87 -12.81 -0.87 7.54
CA GLN A 87 -12.63 -0.05 8.75
C GLN A 87 -11.16 0.36 8.95
N LEU A 88 -10.23 -0.58 8.81
CA LEU A 88 -8.79 -0.30 8.93
C LEU A 88 -8.30 0.59 7.78
N LEU A 89 -8.77 0.34 6.55
CA LEU A 89 -8.41 1.18 5.40
C LEU A 89 -8.92 2.62 5.56
N GLU A 90 -10.10 2.82 6.14
CA GLU A 90 -10.63 4.16 6.42
C GLU A 90 -9.80 4.90 7.45
N GLU A 91 -9.38 4.23 8.53
CA GLU A 91 -8.48 4.81 9.54
C GLU A 91 -7.15 5.22 8.93
N VAL A 92 -6.52 4.32 8.16
CA VAL A 92 -5.24 4.57 7.47
C VAL A 92 -5.40 5.70 6.44
N TRP A 93 -6.50 5.72 5.69
CA TRP A 93 -6.79 6.79 4.73
C TRP A 93 -6.93 8.15 5.41
N ARG A 94 -7.72 8.24 6.49
CA ARG A 94 -7.89 9.48 7.27
C ARG A 94 -6.56 9.95 7.85
N GLY A 95 -5.77 9.05 8.43
CA GLY A 95 -4.44 9.37 8.96
C GLY A 95 -3.48 9.85 7.87
N SER A 96 -3.48 9.19 6.71
CA SER A 96 -2.64 9.58 5.57
C SER A 96 -3.03 10.96 5.03
N LYS A 97 -4.34 11.22 4.87
CA LYS A 97 -4.86 12.53 4.43
C LYS A 97 -4.50 13.63 5.43
N ALA A 98 -4.66 13.37 6.73
CA ALA A 98 -4.27 14.33 7.77
C ALA A 98 -2.77 14.67 7.68
N CYS A 99 -1.90 13.66 7.57
CA CYS A 99 -0.46 13.88 7.45
C CYS A 99 -0.05 14.63 6.18
N LEU A 100 -0.73 14.41 5.04
CA LEU A 100 -0.40 15.03 3.76
C LEU A 100 -0.95 16.45 3.61
N TYR A 101 -2.17 16.72 4.08
CA TYR A 101 -2.91 17.95 3.74
C TYR A 101 -3.17 18.90 4.91
N GLU A 102 -3.07 18.48 6.19
CA GLU A 102 -3.32 19.42 7.28
C GLU A 102 -2.23 20.50 7.33
N PRO A 103 -2.60 21.80 7.40
CA PRO A 103 -1.67 22.86 7.70
C PRO A 103 -1.15 22.76 9.15
N LYS A 104 0.00 23.39 9.42
CA LYS A 104 0.57 23.48 10.78
C LYS A 104 -0.26 24.34 11.70
#